data_AF-A0AAD4EKR0-F1
#
_entry.id   AF-A0AAD4EKR0-F1
#
_cell.length_a   1.000
_cell.length_b   1.000
_cell.length_c   1.000
_cell.angle_alpha   90.00
_cell.angle_beta   90.00
_cell.angle_gamma   90.00
#
_symmetry.space_group_name_H-M   'P 1'
#
loop_
_entity.id
_entity.type
_entity.pdbx_description
1 polymer ?
#
loop_
_entity_poly.entity_id
_entity_poly.type
_entity_poly.pdbx_seq_one_letter_code
_entity_poly.pdbx_strand_id
1 'polypeptide(L)'
;IQGYRVAQVRVIFSIPEKHHTSLFPSHILIPKHLAYVEWFSPFTGTSERNHGMHKVSRSYENGEQLVSIISVKDIRRSVHLIPKFGRSAPRDWTSSNVLELCRDFFVSPFTDRHAYATIY
;
A
#
# COMPACT_ATOMS: atom_id res chain seq x y z
N ILE A 1 -2.48 -1.47 14.58
CA ILE A 1 -2.31 -1.82 13.15
C ILE A 1 -3.27 -2.88 12.59
N GLN A 2 -3.92 -3.70 13.43
CA GLN A 2 -4.76 -4.81 12.97
C GLN A 2 -5.89 -4.32 12.05
N GLY A 3 -6.15 -5.03 10.96
CA GLY A 3 -7.14 -4.64 9.95
C GLY A 3 -6.63 -3.66 8.88
N TYR A 4 -5.39 -3.19 8.97
CA TYR A 4 -4.77 -2.34 7.95
C TYR A 4 -3.73 -3.08 7.13
N ARG A 5 -3.53 -2.62 5.89
CA ARG A 5 -2.49 -3.12 4.98
C ARG A 5 -1.96 -1.96 4.14
N VAL A 6 -0.67 -1.98 3.84
CA VAL A 6 -0.04 -0.97 2.99
C VAL A 6 -0.24 -1.33 1.52
N ALA A 7 -0.53 -0.32 0.70
CA ALA A 7 -0.59 -0.44 -0.75
C ALA A 7 0.02 0.79 -1.42
N GLN A 8 0.53 0.62 -2.64
CA GLN A 8 0.88 1.73 -3.53
C GLN A 8 -0.32 2.03 -4.43
N VAL A 9 -0.79 3.27 -4.43
CA VAL A 9 -1.82 3.73 -5.37
C VAL A 9 -1.15 4.01 -6.72
N ARG A 10 -1.64 3.40 -7.81
CA ARG A 10 -1.12 3.63 -9.17
C ARG A 10 -2.00 4.59 -9.95
N VAL A 11 -3.32 4.47 -9.79
CA VAL A 11 -4.28 5.36 -10.43
C VAL A 11 -5.53 5.51 -9.58
N ILE A 12 -6.08 6.72 -9.57
CA ILE A 12 -7.40 7.02 -9.01
C ILE A 12 -8.31 7.36 -10.19
N PHE A 13 -9.49 6.74 -10.23
CA PHE A 13 -10.40 6.89 -11.35
C PHE A 13 -11.86 6.76 -10.91
N SER A 14 -12.76 7.10 -11.84
CA SER A 14 -14.20 6.90 -11.71
C SER A 14 -14.71 6.15 -12.93
N ILE A 15 -15.63 5.22 -12.73
CA ILE A 15 -16.28 4.52 -13.84
C ILE A 15 -17.47 5.37 -14.28
N PRO A 16 -17.58 5.75 -15.58
CA PRO A 16 -18.74 6.51 -16.06
C PRO A 16 -20.06 5.74 -15.81
N GLU A 17 -21.08 6.46 -15.34
CA GLU A 17 -22.41 5.90 -14.98
C GLU A 17 -23.01 5.01 -16.09
N LYS A 18 -22.81 5.38 -17.36
CA LYS A 18 -23.28 4.61 -18.53
C LYS A 18 -22.75 3.17 -18.59
N HIS A 19 -21.66 2.86 -17.90
CA HIS A 19 -21.05 1.52 -17.86
C HIS A 19 -21.37 0.74 -16.58
N HIS A 20 -22.09 1.35 -15.63
CA HIS A 20 -22.35 0.71 -14.33
C HIS A 20 -23.18 -0.55 -14.47
N THR A 21 -24.28 -0.48 -15.23
CA THR A 21 -25.18 -1.62 -15.47
C THR A 21 -24.54 -2.77 -16.24
N SER A 22 -23.51 -2.49 -17.05
CA SER A 22 -22.78 -3.52 -17.80
C SER A 22 -21.66 -4.19 -16.99
N LEU A 23 -21.05 -3.47 -16.05
CA LEU A 23 -19.87 -3.93 -15.30
C LEU A 23 -20.23 -4.51 -13.92
N PHE A 24 -21.38 -4.12 -13.37
CA PHE A 24 -21.79 -4.49 -12.02
C PHE A 24 -23.24 -4.98 -11.99
N PRO A 25 -23.54 -5.98 -11.16
CA PRO A 25 -24.92 -6.34 -10.84
C PRO A 25 -25.71 -5.15 -10.30
N SER A 26 -27.00 -5.08 -10.63
CA SER A 26 -27.89 -3.95 -10.31
C SER A 26 -28.09 -3.66 -8.82
N HIS A 27 -27.73 -4.60 -7.94
CA HIS A 27 -27.84 -4.44 -6.48
C HIS A 27 -26.56 -3.88 -5.83
N ILE A 28 -25.47 -3.69 -6.59
CA ILE A 28 -24.20 -3.18 -6.05
C ILE A 28 -24.16 -1.66 -6.17
N LEU A 29 -23.99 -0.99 -5.03
CA LEU A 29 -23.67 0.44 -5.02
C LEU A 29 -22.20 0.64 -5.39
N ILE A 30 -21.94 1.22 -6.55
CA ILE A 30 -20.58 1.44 -7.04
C ILE A 30 -19.99 2.69 -6.37
N PRO A 31 -18.80 2.61 -5.76
CA PRO A 31 -18.12 3.79 -5.24
C PRO A 31 -17.81 4.79 -6.35
N LYS A 32 -18.08 6.08 -6.11
CA LYS A 32 -17.80 7.17 -7.07
C LYS A 32 -16.33 7.23 -7.49
N HIS A 33 -15.42 7.04 -6.53
CA HIS A 33 -13.98 7.09 -6.76
C HIS A 33 -13.35 5.77 -6.32
N LEU A 34 -12.60 5.19 -7.24
CA LEU A 34 -11.88 3.93 -7.09
C LEU A 34 -10.38 4.17 -7.20
N ALA A 35 -9.59 3.29 -6.61
CA ALA A 35 -8.15 3.27 -6.72
C ALA A 35 -7.68 1.89 -7.15
N TYR A 36 -6.82 1.83 -8.18
CA TYR A 36 -6.03 0.65 -8.47
C TYR A 36 -4.80 0.68 -7.57
N VAL A 37 -4.63 -0.38 -6.78
CA VAL A 37 -3.57 -0.47 -5.79
C VAL A 37 -2.78 -1.75 -5.95
N GLU A 38 -1.50 -1.65 -5.65
CA GLU A 38 -0.56 -2.75 -5.55
C GLU A 38 -0.21 -3.01 -4.09
N TRP A 39 -0.43 -4.23 -3.60
CA TRP A 39 -0.31 -4.53 -2.19
C TRP A 39 1.12 -4.81 -1.75
N PHE A 40 1.45 -4.33 -0.55
CA PHE A 40 2.55 -4.86 0.24
C PHE A 40 2.05 -6.01 1.12
N SER A 41 2.95 -6.77 1.74
CA SER A 41 2.63 -7.86 2.63
C SER A 41 1.76 -7.37 3.79
N PRO A 42 0.85 -8.20 4.31
CA PRO A 42 0.20 -7.91 5.59
C PRO A 42 1.26 -7.66 6.65
N PHE A 43 0.94 -6.79 7.61
CA PHE A 43 1.84 -6.60 8.73
C PHE A 43 1.92 -7.86 9.58
N THR A 44 3.14 -8.23 9.98
CA THR A 44 3.36 -9.27 10.98
C THR A 44 3.01 -8.73 12.36
N GLY A 45 2.50 -9.59 13.25
CA GLY A 45 2.24 -9.24 14.65
C GLY A 45 3.50 -8.87 15.45
N THR A 46 4.69 -9.01 14.85
CA THR A 46 5.97 -8.62 15.40
C THR A 46 6.58 -7.48 14.59
N SER A 47 7.09 -6.46 15.29
CA SER A 47 7.93 -5.41 14.74
C SER A 47 9.42 -5.74 14.92
N GLU A 48 10.29 -5.07 14.18
CA GLU A 48 11.74 -5.25 14.30
C GLU A 48 12.26 -4.77 15.66
N ARG A 49 13.08 -5.58 16.33
CA ARG A 49 13.47 -5.37 17.74
C ARG A 49 14.23 -4.06 18.00
N ASN A 50 15.06 -3.63 17.05
CA ASN A 50 15.98 -2.52 17.28
C ASN A 50 15.31 -1.15 17.18
N HIS A 51 14.28 -1.02 16.34
CA HIS A 51 13.65 0.27 16.03
C HIS A 51 12.12 0.25 16.05
N GLY A 52 11.50 -0.90 16.33
CA GLY A 52 10.05 -1.04 16.49
C GLY A 52 9.23 -0.83 15.22
N MET A 53 9.87 -0.74 14.04
CA MET A 53 9.14 -0.54 12.77
C MET A 53 8.75 -1.89 12.18
N HIS A 54 7.58 -1.94 11.54
CA HIS A 54 7.14 -3.14 10.84
C HIS A 54 7.80 -3.22 9.46
N LYS A 55 8.30 -4.41 9.12
CA LYS A 55 8.78 -4.73 7.78
C LYS A 55 7.60 -5.12 6.89
N VAL A 56 7.55 -4.57 5.69
CA VAL A 56 6.62 -4.96 4.63
C VAL A 56 7.37 -5.20 3.32
N SER A 57 6.88 -6.11 2.50
CA SER A 57 7.48 -6.46 1.21
C SER A 57 6.44 -6.40 0.10
N ARG A 58 6.83 -6.24 -1.18
CA ARG A 58 5.86 -6.35 -2.29
C ARG A 58 5.18 -7.73 -2.25
N SER A 59 3.84 -7.76 -2.38
CA SER A 59 3.09 -9.01 -2.44
C SER A 59 2.94 -9.49 -3.87
N TYR A 60 3.13 -10.79 -4.07
CA TYR A 60 2.97 -11.45 -5.35
C TYR A 60 2.04 -12.65 -5.21
N GLU A 61 1.24 -12.92 -6.23
CA GLU A 61 0.39 -14.09 -6.39
C GLU A 61 0.65 -14.67 -7.79
N ASN A 62 0.99 -15.96 -7.86
CA ASN A 62 1.32 -16.67 -9.12
C ASN A 62 2.41 -15.98 -9.98
N GLY A 63 3.36 -15.28 -9.36
CA GLY A 63 4.44 -14.57 -10.03
C GLY A 63 4.07 -13.16 -10.50
N GLU A 64 2.82 -12.75 -10.36
CA GLU A 64 2.36 -11.39 -10.64
C GLU A 64 2.17 -10.61 -9.35
N GLN A 65 2.22 -9.29 -9.45
CA GLN A 65 2.03 -8.43 -8.29
C GLN A 65 0.57 -8.50 -7.82
N LEU A 66 0.37 -8.65 -6.52
CA LEU A 66 -0.98 -8.71 -5.96
C LEU A 66 -1.61 -7.31 -6.03
N VAL A 67 -2.68 -7.19 -6.81
CA VAL A 67 -3.37 -5.92 -7.06
C VAL A 67 -4.85 -5.99 -6.71
N SER A 68 -5.47 -4.83 -6.51
CA SER A 68 -6.92 -4.72 -6.32
C SER A 68 -7.44 -3.36 -6.78
N ILE A 69 -8.74 -3.31 -7.07
CA ILE A 69 -9.48 -2.06 -7.19
C ILE A 69 -10.27 -1.88 -5.90
N ILE A 70 -10.02 -0.80 -5.16
CA ILE A 70 -10.68 -0.48 -3.89
C ILE A 70 -11.43 0.84 -3.99
N SER A 71 -12.38 1.08 -3.09
CA SER A 71 -12.95 2.42 -2.92
C SER A 71 -11.89 3.36 -2.36
N VAL A 72 -11.81 4.59 -2.84
CA VAL A 72 -10.95 5.61 -2.22
C VAL A 72 -11.32 5.84 -0.76
N LYS A 73 -12.58 5.58 -0.37
CA LYS A 73 -13.03 5.66 1.03
C LYS A 73 -12.36 4.64 1.95
N ASP A 74 -11.83 3.56 1.40
CA ASP A 74 -11.12 2.52 2.16
C ASP A 74 -9.66 2.93 2.44
N ILE A 75 -9.16 3.99 1.79
CA ILE A 75 -7.82 4.53 2.01
C ILE A 75 -7.82 5.38 3.28
N ARG A 76 -7.21 4.85 4.34
CA ARG A 76 -7.18 5.53 5.63
C ARG A 76 -6.27 6.76 5.64
N ARG A 77 -5.06 6.63 5.10
CA ARG A 77 -4.00 7.66 5.11
C ARG A 77 -2.78 7.23 4.29
N SER A 78 -1.92 8.19 3.97
CA SER A 78 -0.56 7.94 3.50
C SER A 78 0.34 7.42 4.61
N VAL A 79 1.34 6.62 4.23
CA VAL A 79 2.38 6.09 5.11
C VAL A 79 3.74 6.35 4.49
N HIS A 80 4.78 6.46 5.33
CA HIS A 80 6.15 6.63 4.88
C HIS A 80 6.88 5.29 4.93
N LEU A 81 7.41 4.90 3.77
CA LEU A 81 8.19 3.69 3.58
C LEU A 81 9.67 4.03 3.50
N ILE A 82 10.45 3.44 4.39
CA ILE A 82 11.91 3.54 4.39
C ILE A 82 12.44 2.29 3.70
N PRO A 83 13.19 2.41 2.59
CA PRO A 83 13.79 1.25 1.92
C PRO A 83 14.69 0.49 2.90
N LYS A 84 14.58 -0.83 2.93
CA LYS A 84 15.49 -1.67 3.69
C LYS A 84 16.78 -1.84 2.91
N PHE A 85 17.77 -1.01 3.22
CA PHE A 85 19.09 -1.09 2.61
C PHE A 85 19.87 -2.33 3.10
N GLY A 86 20.72 -2.86 2.22
CA GLY A 86 21.74 -3.83 2.59
C GLY A 86 22.96 -3.15 3.21
N ARG A 87 24.15 -3.73 3.00
CA ARG A 87 25.42 -3.13 3.47
C ARG A 87 25.69 -1.74 2.87
N SER A 88 25.17 -1.48 1.68
CA SER A 88 25.26 -0.21 0.98
C SER A 88 23.96 0.09 0.27
N ALA A 89 23.57 1.36 0.21
CA ALA A 89 22.44 1.80 -0.59
C ALA A 89 22.78 1.67 -2.10
N PRO A 90 21.94 1.00 -2.91
CA PRO A 90 22.14 0.97 -4.36
C PRO A 90 22.08 2.38 -4.95
N ARG A 91 23.04 2.73 -5.82
CA ARG A 91 23.20 4.09 -6.37
C ARG A 91 22.19 4.43 -7.46
N ASP A 92 21.59 3.42 -8.06
CA ASP A 92 20.54 3.49 -9.07
C ASP A 92 19.16 3.78 -8.47
N TRP A 93 19.01 3.67 -7.14
CA TRP A 93 17.76 4.00 -6.46
C TRP A 93 17.55 5.51 -6.39
N THR A 94 16.37 5.92 -6.81
CA THR A 94 15.88 7.30 -6.81
C THR A 94 14.52 7.34 -6.14
N SER A 95 14.08 8.52 -5.71
CA SER A 95 12.72 8.70 -5.18
C SER A 95 11.63 8.25 -6.16
N SER A 96 11.89 8.30 -7.47
CA SER A 96 10.95 7.87 -8.52
C SER A 96 10.88 6.37 -8.77
N ASN A 97 11.94 5.60 -8.48
CA ASN A 97 11.99 4.17 -8.82
C ASN A 97 12.11 3.24 -7.61
N VAL A 98 12.42 3.76 -6.42
CA VAL A 98 12.76 2.92 -5.26
C VAL A 98 11.60 2.03 -4.84
N LEU A 99 10.35 2.47 -5.03
CA LEU A 99 9.16 1.65 -4.76
C LEU A 99 9.07 0.41 -5.66
N GLU A 100 9.64 0.47 -6.87
CA GLU A 100 9.64 -0.64 -7.84
C GLU A 100 10.87 -1.53 -7.68
N LEU A 101 12.03 -0.94 -7.36
CA LEU A 101 13.30 -1.67 -7.30
C LEU A 101 13.57 -2.31 -5.93
N CYS A 102 13.10 -1.70 -4.84
CA CYS A 102 13.33 -2.21 -3.50
C CYS A 102 12.25 -3.26 -3.14
N ARG A 103 12.69 -4.40 -2.59
CA ARG A 103 11.79 -5.50 -2.22
C ARG A 103 11.13 -5.32 -0.85
N ASP A 104 11.90 -4.79 0.11
CA ASP A 104 11.55 -4.72 1.53
C ASP A 104 11.60 -3.27 2.02
N PHE A 105 10.61 -2.87 2.81
CA PHE A 105 10.52 -1.55 3.40
C PHE A 105 10.20 -1.64 4.89
N PHE A 106 10.57 -0.61 5.63
CA PHE A 106 10.07 -0.37 6.98
C PHE A 106 9.01 0.71 6.96
N VAL A 107 7.89 0.45 7.65
CA VAL A 107 6.80 1.42 7.80
C VAL A 107 7.12 2.32 8.99
N SER A 108 7.30 3.62 8.72
CA SER A 108 7.68 4.59 9.74
C SER A 108 6.45 5.13 10.50
N PRO A 109 6.37 4.94 11.83
CA PRO A 109 5.34 5.54 12.66
C PRO A 109 5.61 7.03 12.99
N PHE A 110 6.79 7.55 12.63
CA PHE A 110 7.30 8.82 13.18
C PHE A 110 7.00 10.06 12.32
N THR A 111 6.18 9.91 11.28
CA THR A 111 5.85 11.03 10.38
C THR A 111 4.90 12.05 10.99
N ASP A 112 3.97 11.60 11.81
CA ASP A 112 3.04 12.46 12.55
C ASP A 112 2.43 11.70 13.75
N ARG A 113 1.71 12.43 14.61
CA ARG A 113 1.08 11.88 15.81
C ARG A 113 0.04 10.80 15.51
N HIS A 114 -0.71 10.92 14.41
CA HIS A 114 -1.70 9.92 14.03
C HIS A 114 -1.01 8.65 13.51
N ALA A 115 0.13 8.77 12.83
CA ALA A 115 0.93 7.66 12.35
C ALA A 115 1.44 6.88 13.56
N TYR A 116 2.00 7.60 14.53
CA TYR A 116 2.49 7.03 15.77
C TYR A 116 1.39 6.27 16.50
N ALA A 117 0.22 6.88 16.71
CA ALA A 117 -0.90 6.25 17.42
C ALA A 117 -1.53 5.05 16.69
N THR A 118 -1.38 4.94 15.37
CA THR A 118 -2.01 3.86 14.58
C THR A 118 -1.06 2.71 14.27
N ILE A 119 0.23 3.03 14.08
CA ILE A 119 1.28 2.15 13.56
C ILE A 119 2.13 1.55 14.68
N TYR A 120 2.43 2.31 15.74
CA TYR A 120 3.19 1.84 16.90
C TYR A 120 2.27 1.14 17.89
#